data_AF-A0A5T6X7E1-F1
#
_entry.id   AF-A0A5T6X7E1-F1
#
_cell.length_a   1.000
_cell.length_b   1.000
_cell.length_c   1.000
_cell.angle_alpha   90.00
_cell.angle_beta   90.00
_cell.angle_gamma   90.00
#
_symmetry.space_group_name_H-M   'P 1'
#
loop_
_entity.id
_entity.type
_entity.pdbx_description
1 polymer ?
#
loop_
_entity_poly.entity_id
_entity_poly.type
_entity_poly.pdbx_seq_one_letter_code
_entity_poly.pdbx_strand_id
1 'polypeptide(L)'
;MKARIGIIPENILRQRLLDVASGKRKPQPDEPKVWFSSLHAVGQALSNENIALLRLMDEEKPQTMTELAEMSGRKLSNLSVTLKMLSGYGFVSLEKKGNTVYPKALFTDFEIVIDPSVGAVHRAA
;
A
#
# COMPACT_ATOMS: atom_id res chain seq x y z
N MET A 1 -5.92 7.26 10.02
CA MET A 1 -4.65 6.67 10.52
C MET A 1 -3.55 6.92 9.50
N LYS A 2 -2.30 7.20 9.91
CA LYS A 2 -1.20 7.62 9.02
C LYS A 2 -0.20 6.48 8.75
N ALA A 3 0.09 6.21 7.48
CA ALA A 3 1.16 5.31 7.04
C ALA A 3 2.42 6.09 6.66
N ARG A 4 3.58 5.51 6.99
CA ARG A 4 4.88 6.00 6.54
C ARG A 4 5.42 5.08 5.45
N ILE A 5 5.67 5.65 4.28
CA ILE A 5 6.13 4.98 3.07
C ILE A 5 7.56 5.40 2.78
N GLY A 6 8.45 4.43 2.64
CA GLY A 6 9.84 4.66 2.25
C GLY A 6 10.05 4.33 0.77
N ILE A 7 10.76 5.19 0.06
CA ILE A 7 11.19 4.93 -1.32
C ILE A 7 12.72 4.78 -1.32
N ILE A 8 13.18 3.62 -1.74
CA ILE A 8 14.60 3.28 -1.89
C ILE A 8 14.83 2.57 -3.23
N PRO A 9 16.04 2.60 -3.81
CA PRO A 9 16.34 1.83 -5.03
C PRO A 9 16.03 0.34 -4.92
N GLU A 10 15.66 -0.28 -6.05
CA GLU A 10 15.29 -1.70 -6.15
C GLU A 10 16.36 -2.65 -5.59
N ASN A 11 17.64 -2.40 -5.86
CA ASN A 11 18.74 -3.21 -5.34
C ASN A 11 18.84 -3.15 -3.81
N ILE A 12 18.63 -1.96 -3.22
CA ILE A 12 18.61 -1.78 -1.76
C ILE A 12 17.38 -2.44 -1.16
N LEU A 13 16.21 -2.30 -1.79
CA LEU A 13 14.98 -2.96 -1.34
C LEU A 13 15.13 -4.48 -1.33
N ARG A 14 15.69 -5.06 -2.40
CA ARG A 14 15.97 -6.49 -2.49
C ARG A 14 16.91 -6.97 -1.39
N GLN A 15 18.02 -6.27 -1.19
CA GLN A 15 18.98 -6.63 -0.15
C GLN A 15 18.34 -6.55 1.25
N ARG A 16 17.57 -5.50 1.49
CA ARG A 16 16.82 -5.31 2.74
C ARG A 16 15.88 -6.49 3.02
N LEU A 17 15.14 -6.96 2.02
CA LEU A 17 14.24 -8.11 2.19
C LEU A 17 15.00 -9.38 2.58
N LEU A 18 16.16 -9.64 1.95
CA LEU A 18 17.04 -10.77 2.29
C LEU A 18 17.61 -10.65 3.71
N ASP A 19 18.01 -9.46 4.13
CA ASP A 19 18.55 -9.22 5.48
C ASP A 19 17.49 -9.41 6.58
N VAL A 20 16.24 -9.00 6.32
CA VAL A 20 15.11 -9.22 7.24
C VAL A 20 14.76 -10.70 7.31
N ALA A 21 14.66 -11.38 6.17
CA ALA A 21 14.37 -12.81 6.12
C ALA A 21 15.45 -13.66 6.80
N SER A 22 16.71 -13.25 6.72
CA SER A 22 17.84 -13.90 7.40
C SER A 22 18.04 -13.46 8.86
N GLY A 23 17.20 -12.55 9.39
CA GLY A 23 17.26 -12.07 10.76
C GLY A 23 18.41 -11.10 11.07
N LYS A 24 19.22 -10.73 10.07
CA LYS A 24 20.32 -9.75 10.18
C LYS A 24 19.81 -8.34 10.43
N ARG A 25 18.59 -8.04 9.99
CA ARG A 25 17.95 -6.74 10.17
C ARG A 25 16.61 -6.88 10.87
N LYS A 26 16.42 -6.14 11.97
CA LYS A 26 15.12 -5.96 12.61
C LYS A 26 14.59 -4.56 12.28
N PRO A 27 13.35 -4.44 11.76
CA PRO A 27 12.75 -3.13 11.50
C PRO A 27 12.69 -2.29 12.77
N GLN A 28 13.08 -1.02 12.69
CA GLN A 28 12.94 -0.10 13.82
C GLN A 28 11.51 0.44 13.93
N PRO A 29 11.04 0.87 15.11
CA PRO A 29 9.68 1.39 15.29
C PRO A 29 9.35 2.59 14.40
N ASP A 30 10.34 3.47 14.17
CA ASP A 30 10.18 4.73 13.42
C ASP A 30 10.41 4.56 11.91
N GLU A 31 10.80 3.36 11.49
CA GLU A 31 11.14 3.06 10.13
C GLU A 31 9.86 2.87 9.27
N PRO A 32 9.87 3.26 7.98
CA PRO A 32 8.74 2.97 7.10
C PRO A 32 8.36 1.49 7.12
N LYS A 33 7.07 1.23 7.28
CA LYS A 33 6.52 -0.14 7.27
C LYS A 33 6.24 -0.63 5.86
N VAL A 34 6.01 0.31 4.94
CA VAL A 34 5.76 0.03 3.53
C VAL A 34 6.90 0.63 2.71
N TRP A 35 7.46 -0.19 1.82
CA TRP A 35 8.60 0.18 1.00
C TRP A 35 8.27 0.04 -0.49
N PHE A 36 8.68 1.02 -1.27
CA PHE A 36 8.57 1.02 -2.73
C PHE A 36 9.94 1.25 -3.37
N SER A 37 10.11 0.71 -4.58
CA SER A 37 11.34 0.88 -5.36
C SER A 37 11.43 2.21 -6.09
N SER A 38 10.30 2.94 -6.22
CA SER A 38 10.24 4.24 -6.90
C SER A 38 9.00 5.04 -6.51
N LEU A 39 9.05 6.36 -6.77
CA LEU A 39 7.88 7.24 -6.66
C LEU A 39 6.79 6.89 -7.68
N HIS A 40 7.17 6.40 -8.86
CA HIS A 40 6.22 5.95 -9.88
C HIS A 40 5.34 4.81 -9.36
N ALA A 41 5.96 3.81 -8.70
CA ALA A 41 5.22 2.70 -8.10
C ALA A 41 4.27 3.17 -6.98
N VAL A 42 4.68 4.17 -6.19
CA VAL A 42 3.77 4.80 -5.21
C VAL A 42 2.59 5.46 -5.91
N GLY A 43 2.82 6.21 -6.98
CA GLY A 43 1.75 6.87 -7.73
C GLY A 43 0.75 5.91 -8.37
N GLN A 44 1.19 4.71 -8.78
CA GLN A 44 0.29 3.66 -9.26
C GLN A 44 -0.56 3.06 -8.13
N ALA A 45 0.05 2.81 -6.97
CA ALA A 45 -0.66 2.24 -5.82
C ALA A 45 -1.62 3.25 -5.18
N LEU A 46 -1.14 4.46 -4.93
CA LEU A 46 -1.86 5.56 -4.28
C LEU A 46 -2.28 6.64 -5.29
N SER A 47 -2.88 6.21 -6.40
CA SER A 47 -3.53 7.15 -7.32
C SER A 47 -4.67 7.90 -6.62
N ASN A 48 -5.06 9.06 -7.15
CA ASN A 48 -6.16 9.86 -6.58
C ASN A 48 -7.45 9.02 -6.40
N GLU A 49 -7.76 8.16 -7.36
CA GLU A 49 -8.93 7.28 -7.28
C GLU A 49 -8.81 6.23 -6.17
N ASN A 50 -7.61 5.69 -5.93
CA ASN A 50 -7.38 4.72 -4.86
C ASN A 50 -7.37 5.41 -3.49
N ILE A 51 -6.84 6.63 -3.39
CA ILE A 51 -6.94 7.44 -2.16
C ILE A 51 -8.40 7.74 -1.83
N ALA A 52 -9.20 8.14 -2.83
CA ALA A 52 -10.63 8.35 -2.65
C ALA A 52 -11.34 7.07 -2.19
N LEU A 53 -11.01 5.92 -2.79
CA LEU A 53 -11.54 4.62 -2.37
C LEU A 53 -11.19 4.28 -0.91
N LEU A 54 -9.94 4.53 -0.48
CA LEU A 54 -9.52 4.29 0.89
C LEU A 54 -10.27 5.16 1.90
N ARG A 55 -10.50 6.44 1.56
CA ARG A 55 -11.30 7.35 2.41
C ARG A 55 -12.74 6.90 2.50
N LEU A 56 -13.37 6.58 1.36
CA LEU A 56 -14.72 6.05 1.31
C LEU A 56 -14.88 4.81 2.20
N MET A 57 -13.91 3.88 2.16
CA MET A 57 -13.93 2.69 3.02
C MET A 57 -13.83 3.00 4.52
N ASP A 58 -13.10 4.04 4.91
CA ASP A 58 -12.94 4.46 6.31
C ASP A 58 -14.19 5.20 6.84
N GLU A 59 -14.79 6.02 5.98
CA GLU A 59 -16.00 6.80 6.27
C GLU A 59 -17.25 5.90 6.34
N GLU A 60 -17.52 5.13 5.28
CA GLU A 60 -18.77 4.38 5.12
C GLU A 60 -18.70 2.97 5.72
N LYS A 61 -17.50 2.42 5.92
CA LYS A 61 -17.26 1.09 6.52
C LYS A 61 -18.13 0.00 5.88
N PRO A 62 -18.02 -0.21 4.56
CA PRO A 62 -18.79 -1.21 3.84
C PRO A 62 -18.60 -2.60 4.45
N GLN A 63 -19.69 -3.37 4.54
CA GLN A 63 -19.70 -4.72 5.07
C GLN A 63 -19.42 -5.78 4.00
N THR A 64 -19.48 -5.40 2.71
CA THR A 64 -19.20 -6.32 1.60
C THR A 64 -18.44 -5.65 0.46
N MET A 65 -17.81 -6.49 -0.39
CA MET A 65 -17.21 -6.04 -1.65
C MET A 65 -18.23 -5.45 -2.64
N THR A 66 -19.46 -5.97 -2.65
CA THR A 66 -20.52 -5.50 -3.55
C THR A 66 -21.01 -4.11 -3.14
N GLU A 67 -21.24 -3.90 -1.85
CA GLU A 67 -21.61 -2.60 -1.28
C GLU A 67 -20.56 -1.53 -1.58
N LEU A 68 -19.27 -1.84 -1.39
CA LEU A 68 -18.19 -0.92 -1.74
C LEU A 68 -18.16 -0.63 -3.25
N ALA A 69 -18.44 -1.62 -4.10
CA ALA A 69 -18.50 -1.43 -5.55
C ALA A 69 -19.63 -0.47 -5.95
N GLU A 70 -20.80 -0.60 -5.33
CA GLU A 70 -21.95 0.29 -5.53
C GLU A 70 -21.63 1.72 -5.07
N MET A 71 -21.12 1.90 -3.84
CA MET A 71 -20.75 3.20 -3.29
C MET A 71 -19.65 3.90 -4.11
N SER A 72 -18.65 3.15 -4.56
CA SER A 72 -17.54 3.71 -5.34
C SER A 72 -17.85 3.87 -6.84
N GLY A 73 -18.99 3.36 -7.32
CA GLY A 73 -19.34 3.35 -8.74
C GLY A 73 -18.40 2.51 -9.61
N ARG A 74 -17.59 1.63 -9.00
CA ARG A 74 -16.57 0.82 -9.70
C ARG A 74 -17.08 -0.59 -9.96
N LYS A 75 -16.67 -1.16 -11.10
CA LYS A 75 -16.92 -2.58 -11.38
C LYS A 75 -16.24 -3.46 -10.33
N LEU A 76 -16.96 -4.45 -9.81
CA LEU A 76 -16.50 -5.38 -8.77
C LEU A 76 -15.18 -6.10 -9.15
N SER A 77 -15.02 -6.46 -10.42
CA SER A 77 -13.79 -7.09 -10.94
C SER A 77 -12.56 -6.19 -10.78
N ASN A 78 -12.71 -4.90 -11.09
CA ASN A 78 -11.62 -3.93 -11.02
C ASN A 78 -11.30 -3.60 -9.57
N LEU A 79 -12.35 -3.38 -8.76
CA LEU A 79 -12.21 -3.17 -7.33
C LEU A 79 -11.45 -4.33 -6.67
N SER A 80 -11.76 -5.58 -7.04
CA SER A 80 -11.08 -6.76 -6.50
C SER A 80 -9.59 -6.77 -6.81
N VAL A 81 -9.18 -6.39 -8.02
CA VAL A 81 -7.75 -6.30 -8.38
C VAL A 81 -7.07 -5.18 -7.59
N THR A 82 -7.69 -4.00 -7.54
CA THR A 82 -7.18 -2.85 -6.78
C THR A 82 -7.02 -3.17 -5.30
N LEU A 83 -8.04 -3.75 -4.65
CA LEU A 83 -7.98 -4.06 -3.23
C LEU A 83 -6.99 -5.18 -2.91
N LYS A 84 -6.81 -6.16 -3.80
CA LYS A 84 -5.74 -7.16 -3.64
C LYS A 84 -4.36 -6.50 -3.68
N MET A 85 -4.14 -5.57 -4.61
CA MET A 85 -2.89 -4.81 -4.71
C MET A 85 -2.67 -3.96 -3.45
N LEU A 86 -3.67 -3.17 -3.02
CA LEU A 86 -3.58 -2.35 -1.81
C LEU A 86 -3.39 -3.19 -0.54
N SER A 87 -4.02 -4.36 -0.48
CA SER A 87 -3.85 -5.30 0.63
C SER A 87 -2.46 -5.93 0.64
N GLY A 88 -1.88 -6.22 -0.53
CA GLY A 88 -0.48 -6.67 -0.64
C GLY A 88 0.52 -5.65 -0.10
N TYR A 89 0.23 -4.36 -0.22
CA TYR A 89 1.02 -3.29 0.42
C TYR A 89 0.67 -3.03 1.89
N GLY A 90 -0.37 -3.68 2.42
CA GLY A 90 -0.82 -3.50 3.80
C GLY A 90 -1.64 -2.22 4.02
N PHE A 91 -2.17 -1.59 2.96
CA PHE A 91 -3.06 -0.43 3.09
C PHE A 91 -4.51 -0.81 3.40
N VAL A 92 -4.88 -2.04 3.05
CA VAL A 92 -6.23 -2.58 3.22
C VAL A 92 -6.17 -3.96 3.85
N SER A 93 -7.10 -4.24 4.77
CA SER A 93 -7.42 -5.58 5.22
C SER A 93 -8.64 -6.11 4.47
N LEU A 94 -8.57 -7.36 4.03
CA LEU A 94 -9.69 -8.08 3.41
C LEU A 94 -10.05 -9.26 4.31
N GLU A 95 -10.87 -9.01 5.32
CA GLU A 95 -11.25 -10.02 6.30
C GLU A 95 -12.33 -10.93 5.73
N LYS A 96 -12.14 -12.25 5.83
CA LYS A 96 -13.15 -13.22 5.41
C LYS A 96 -13.92 -13.72 6.61
N LYS A 97 -15.26 -13.59 6.58
CA LYS A 97 -16.16 -14.24 7.54
C LYS A 97 -17.22 -15.00 6.76
N GLY A 98 -17.17 -16.33 6.83
CA GLY A 98 -17.96 -17.20 5.96
C GLY A 98 -17.62 -16.96 4.49
N ASN A 99 -18.65 -16.72 3.67
CA ASN A 99 -18.52 -16.44 2.23
C ASN A 99 -18.36 -14.94 1.92
N THR A 100 -18.31 -14.08 2.94
CA THR A 100 -18.30 -12.63 2.78
C THR A 100 -16.92 -12.06 3.05
N VAL A 101 -16.47 -11.15 2.19
CA VAL A 101 -15.24 -10.39 2.35
C VAL A 101 -15.57 -8.98 2.83
N TYR A 102 -14.97 -8.59 3.94
CA TYR A 102 -15.13 -7.29 4.60
C TYR A 102 -13.89 -6.45 4.29
N PRO A 103 -13.99 -5.49 3.36
CA PRO A 103 -12.87 -4.61 3.05
C PRO A 103 -12.75 -3.49 4.09
N LYS A 104 -11.55 -3.29 4.63
CA LYS A 104 -11.28 -2.26 5.63
C LYS A 104 -10.00 -1.50 5.31
N ALA A 105 -10.08 -0.16 5.25
CA ALA A 105 -8.90 0.67 5.11
C ALA A 105 -8.11 0.67 6.42
N LEU A 106 -6.81 0.41 6.35
CA LEU A 106 -5.90 0.47 7.49
C LEU A 106 -5.24 1.85 7.60
N PHE A 107 -5.10 2.54 6.47
CA PHE A 107 -4.49 3.85 6.37
C PHE A 107 -5.24 4.72 5.37
N THR A 108 -5.40 5.99 5.72
CA THR A 108 -6.09 7.02 4.91
C THR A 108 -5.25 8.29 4.75
N ASP A 109 -4.12 8.34 5.44
CA ASP A 109 -3.17 9.44 5.42
C ASP A 109 -1.75 8.87 5.23
N PHE A 110 -0.89 9.57 4.51
CA PHE A 110 0.37 9.03 4.01
C PHE A 110 1.50 10.06 4.10
N GLU A 111 2.63 9.65 4.64
CA GLU A 111 3.90 10.35 4.52
C GLU A 111 4.84 9.55 3.65
N ILE A 112 5.39 10.21 2.63
CA ILE A 112 6.35 9.62 1.69
C ILE A 112 7.72 10.19 2.01
N VAL A 113 8.66 9.30 2.36
CA VAL A 113 10.06 9.63 2.60
C VAL A 113 10.88 9.03 1.47
N ILE A 114 11.57 9.88 0.71
CA ILE A 114 12.42 9.46 -0.41
C ILE A 114 13.86 9.45 0.07
N ASP A 115 14.53 8.30 -0.05
CA ASP A 115 15.94 8.20 0.26
C ASP A 115 16.79 8.90 -0.82
N PRO A 116 17.81 9.70 -0.45
CA PRO A 116 18.67 10.39 -1.41
C PRO A 116 19.37 9.46 -2.43
N SER A 117 19.56 8.18 -2.10
CA SER A 117 20.14 7.19 -3.01
C SER A 117 19.30 6.94 -4.26
N VAL A 118 18.00 7.21 -4.24
CA VAL A 118 17.11 7.07 -5.42
C VAL A 118 17.60 7.92 -6.60
N GLY A 119 18.01 9.16 -6.34
CA GLY A 119 18.57 10.05 -7.38
C GLY A 119 20.02 9.77 -7.72
N ALA A 120 20.77 9.10 -6.83
CA ALA A 120 22.16 8.72 -7.09
C ALA A 120 22.28 7.63 -8.17
N VAL A 121 21.33 6.69 -8.23
CA VAL A 121 21.29 5.63 -9.25
C VAL A 121 21.18 6.19 -10.67
N HIS A 122 20.54 7.35 -10.85
CA HIS A 122 20.35 7.97 -12.17
C HIS A 122 21.49 8.90 -12.59
N ARG A 123 22.42 9.25 -11.70
CA ARG A 123 23.59 10.10 -12.02
C ARG A 123 24.81 9.31 -12.49
N ALA A 124 24.79 7.98 -12.33
CA ALA A 124 25.88 7.09 -12.70
C ALA A 124 25.65 6.37 -14.06
N ALA A 125 24.59 6.75 -14.79
CA ALA A 125 24.25 6.26 -16.12
C ALA A 125 24.32 7.41 -17.13
#